data_AF-V4JLZ3-F1
#
_entry.id   AF-V4JLZ3-F1
#
_cell.length_a   1.000
_cell.length_b   1.000
_cell.length_c   1.000
_cell.angle_alpha   90.00
_cell.angle_beta   90.00
_cell.angle_gamma   90.00
#
_symmetry.space_group_name_H-M   'P 1'
#
loop_
_entity.id
_entity.type
_entity.pdbx_description
1 polymer ?
#
loop_
_entity_poly.entity_id
_entity_poly.type
_entity_poly.pdbx_seq_one_letter_code
_entity_poly.pdbx_strand_id
1 'polypeptide(L)'
;MTRSQPDYDDYAQLFQIYGKDLGSIYQEPDDDRYALLFEQVVRLLIKPSPFNQSLPEPFRISARRYHNGHPATVKHLGKPANRNFMLCDLHDLIKLKGRMALKRRERES
;
A
#
# COMPACT_ATOMS: atom_id res chain seq x y z
N MET A 1 -14.69 -6.27 -18.11
CA MET A 1 -15.05 -5.93 -16.72
C MET A 1 -14.43 -4.59 -16.38
N THR A 2 -15.26 -3.56 -16.26
CA THR A 2 -14.86 -2.18 -15.95
C THR A 2 -14.10 -2.17 -14.64
N ARG A 3 -12.78 -1.91 -14.68
CA ARG A 3 -11.97 -1.81 -13.46
C ARG A 3 -12.48 -0.63 -12.63
N SER A 4 -13.21 -0.97 -11.57
CA SER A 4 -13.51 -0.10 -10.45
C SER A 4 -12.21 0.57 -9.99
N GLN A 5 -12.27 1.86 -9.74
CA GLN A 5 -11.15 2.62 -9.17
C GLN A 5 -10.73 1.97 -7.84
N PRO A 6 -9.42 1.90 -7.49
CA PRO A 6 -9.01 1.21 -6.27
C PRO A 6 -9.70 1.74 -5.03
N ASP A 7 -10.22 0.84 -4.19
CA ASP A 7 -10.85 1.16 -2.92
C ASP A 7 -10.13 0.50 -1.74
N TYR A 8 -10.70 0.63 -0.54
CA TYR A 8 -10.14 0.04 0.67
C TYR A 8 -9.98 -1.49 0.59
N ASP A 9 -10.98 -2.18 0.02
CA ASP A 9 -11.02 -3.64 0.01
C ASP A 9 -9.94 -4.21 -0.91
N ASP A 10 -9.62 -3.53 -2.02
CA ASP A 10 -8.50 -3.91 -2.89
C ASP A 10 -7.16 -3.97 -2.11
N TYR A 11 -6.89 -2.96 -1.28
CA TYR A 11 -5.67 -2.96 -0.47
C TYR A 11 -5.74 -3.95 0.69
N ALA A 12 -6.88 -4.03 1.37
CA ALA A 12 -7.05 -4.95 2.50
C ALA A 12 -6.88 -6.42 2.06
N GLN A 13 -7.49 -6.80 0.95
CA GLN A 13 -7.32 -8.13 0.35
C GLN A 13 -5.87 -8.37 -0.07
N LEU A 14 -5.24 -7.38 -0.71
CA LEU A 14 -3.86 -7.47 -1.12
C LEU A 14 -2.94 -7.72 0.08
N PHE A 15 -3.05 -6.96 1.17
CA PHE A 15 -2.24 -7.19 2.36
C PHE A 15 -2.57 -8.52 3.05
N GLN A 16 -3.83 -8.95 3.04
CA GLN A 16 -4.24 -10.23 3.63
C GLN A 16 -3.59 -11.44 2.94
N ILE A 17 -3.41 -11.40 1.61
CA ILE A 17 -2.75 -12.48 0.85
C ILE A 17 -1.30 -12.67 1.29
N TYR A 18 -0.60 -11.59 1.63
CA TYR A 18 0.83 -11.62 1.97
C TYR A 18 1.10 -11.78 3.47
N GLY A 19 0.06 -11.84 4.31
CA GLY A 19 0.17 -12.27 5.70
C GLY A 19 -0.91 -11.71 6.60
N LYS A 20 -1.40 -12.53 7.54
CA LYS A 20 -2.23 -12.06 8.66
C LYS A 20 -1.48 -11.09 9.58
N ASP A 21 -0.14 -11.13 9.55
CA ASP A 21 0.72 -10.32 10.38
C ASP A 21 1.95 -9.87 9.59
N LEU A 22 1.96 -8.63 9.08
CA LEU A 22 3.13 -8.05 8.42
C LEU A 22 4.32 -7.86 9.37
N GLY A 23 4.21 -8.23 10.65
CA GLY A 23 5.34 -8.27 11.59
C GLY A 23 6.51 -9.12 11.07
N SER A 24 6.27 -10.14 10.25
CA SER A 24 7.33 -10.95 9.63
C SER A 24 8.07 -10.22 8.50
N ILE A 25 7.55 -9.13 7.93
CA ILE A 25 8.29 -8.25 6.98
C ILE A 25 9.62 -7.78 7.59
N TYR A 26 9.65 -7.60 8.92
CA TYR A 26 10.83 -7.16 9.64
C TYR A 26 11.89 -8.27 9.83
N GLN A 27 11.52 -9.54 9.68
CA GLN A 27 12.42 -10.67 9.95
C GLN A 27 13.14 -11.16 8.69
N GLU A 28 12.54 -11.02 7.51
CA GLU A 28 13.08 -11.52 6.24
C GLU A 28 13.08 -10.43 5.17
N PRO A 29 14.02 -9.47 5.23
CA PRO A 29 14.01 -8.30 4.37
C PRO A 29 14.25 -8.60 2.88
N ASP A 30 14.85 -9.74 2.53
CA ASP A 30 15.17 -10.15 1.15
C ASP A 30 14.16 -11.13 0.54
N ASP A 31 12.95 -11.22 1.10
CA ASP A 31 11.92 -12.09 0.53
C ASP A 31 11.27 -11.47 -0.73
N ASP A 32 11.39 -12.18 -1.86
CA ASP A 32 10.82 -11.81 -3.15
C ASP A 32 9.29 -11.60 -3.12
N ARG A 33 8.57 -12.20 -2.16
CA ARG A 33 7.14 -11.99 -1.95
C ARG A 33 6.84 -10.51 -1.68
N TYR A 34 7.68 -9.82 -0.92
CA TYR A 34 7.48 -8.41 -0.59
C TYR A 34 7.84 -7.49 -1.74
N ALA A 35 8.76 -7.90 -2.62
CA ALA A 35 9.01 -7.20 -3.87
C ALA A 35 7.76 -7.23 -4.78
N LEU A 36 7.10 -8.40 -4.89
CA LEU A 36 5.87 -8.54 -5.67
C LEU A 36 4.70 -7.75 -5.07
N LEU A 37 4.52 -7.81 -3.74
CA LEU A 37 3.52 -7.00 -3.02
C LEU A 37 3.74 -5.51 -3.27
N PHE A 38 4.99 -5.03 -3.16
CA PHE A 38 5.34 -3.66 -3.43
C PHE A 38 4.95 -3.23 -4.84
N GLU A 39 5.25 -4.03 -5.86
CA GLU A 39 4.84 -3.77 -7.25
C GLU A 39 3.32 -3.69 -7.41
N GLN A 40 2.57 -4.57 -6.75
CA GLN A 40 1.11 -4.56 -6.78
C GLN A 40 0.54 -3.30 -6.10
N VAL A 41 1.10 -2.90 -4.96
CA VAL A 41 0.74 -1.66 -4.26
C VAL A 41 1.03 -0.43 -5.13
N VAL A 42 2.19 -0.36 -5.78
CA VAL A 42 2.52 0.74 -6.71
C VAL A 42 1.46 0.84 -7.81
N ARG A 43 1.07 -0.28 -8.41
CA ARG A 43 0.03 -0.33 -9.47
C ARG A 43 -1.34 0.11 -8.97
N LEU A 44 -1.67 -0.07 -7.70
CA LEU A 44 -2.90 0.48 -7.11
C LEU A 44 -2.76 1.98 -6.89
N LEU A 45 -1.66 2.45 -6.29
CA LEU A 45 -1.44 3.86 -5.93
C LEU A 45 -1.38 4.82 -7.13
N ILE A 46 -0.94 4.35 -8.30
CA ILE A 46 -0.86 5.19 -9.50
C ILE A 46 -2.23 5.42 -10.17
N LYS A 47 -3.22 4.57 -9.89
CA LYS A 47 -4.57 4.70 -10.45
C LYS A 47 -5.33 5.83 -9.74
N PRO A 48 -6.13 6.62 -10.47
CA PRO A 48 -7.00 7.61 -9.84
C PRO A 48 -8.13 6.89 -9.09
N SER A 49 -8.30 7.23 -7.80
CA SER A 49 -9.49 6.85 -7.02
C SER A 49 -9.72 7.82 -5.86
N PRO A 50 -10.97 7.95 -5.38
CA PRO A 50 -11.28 8.71 -4.17
C PRO A 50 -10.51 8.18 -2.95
N PHE A 51 -10.37 6.86 -2.84
CA PHE A 51 -9.62 6.25 -1.75
C PHE A 51 -8.13 6.66 -1.79
N ASN A 52 -7.48 6.56 -2.95
CA ASN A 52 -6.09 6.96 -3.13
C ASN A 52 -5.90 8.45 -2.84
N GLN A 53 -6.86 9.31 -3.21
CA GLN A 53 -6.83 10.73 -2.88
C GLN A 53 -6.92 10.99 -1.37
N SER A 54 -7.55 10.09 -0.62
CA SER A 54 -7.62 10.16 0.84
C SER A 54 -6.32 9.70 1.55
N LEU A 55 -5.39 9.07 0.82
CA LEU A 55 -4.08 8.67 1.35
C LEU A 55 -3.10 9.84 1.28
N PRO A 56 -2.10 9.90 2.18
CA PRO A 56 -1.03 10.89 2.11
C PRO A 56 -0.41 10.95 0.72
N GLU A 57 -0.30 12.17 0.21
CA GLU A 57 0.27 12.46 -1.10
C GLU A 57 1.64 11.79 -1.37
N PRO A 58 2.57 11.70 -0.38
CA PRO A 58 3.87 11.07 -0.61
C PRO A 58 3.80 9.63 -1.14
N PHE A 59 2.81 8.83 -0.75
CA PHE A 59 2.64 7.46 -1.29
C PHE A 59 2.35 7.50 -2.79
N ARG A 60 1.42 8.37 -3.21
CA ARG A 60 1.02 8.52 -4.61
C ARG A 60 2.14 9.07 -5.48
N ILE A 61 2.86 10.09 -4.99
CA ILE A 61 4.00 10.68 -5.71
C ILE A 61 5.11 9.65 -5.85
N SER A 62 5.48 8.97 -4.76
CA SER A 62 6.57 7.99 -4.76
C SER A 62 6.27 6.81 -5.69
N ALA A 63 5.06 6.26 -5.62
CA ALA A 63 4.61 5.20 -6.53
C ALA A 63 4.65 5.62 -8.00
N ARG A 64 4.18 6.84 -8.32
CA ARG A 64 4.20 7.36 -9.69
C ARG A 64 5.62 7.59 -10.20
N ARG A 65 6.48 8.16 -9.36
CA ARG A 65 7.90 8.38 -9.71
C ARG A 65 8.64 7.06 -9.90
N TYR A 66 8.38 6.08 -9.05
CA TYR A 66 8.94 4.74 -9.19
C TYR A 66 8.49 4.08 -10.50
N HIS A 67 7.17 4.07 -10.76
CA HIS A 67 6.60 3.50 -11.97
C HIS A 67 7.12 4.14 -13.26
N ASN A 68 7.33 5.46 -13.25
CA ASN A 68 7.87 6.20 -14.39
C ASN A 68 9.41 6.12 -14.51
N GLY A 69 10.08 5.35 -13.64
CA GLY A 69 11.52 5.13 -13.75
C GLY A 69 12.39 6.30 -13.28
N HIS A 70 11.90 7.21 -12.43
CA HIS A 70 12.71 8.33 -11.95
C HIS A 70 13.96 7.82 -11.20
N PRO A 71 15.19 8.15 -11.64
CA PRO A 71 16.40 7.46 -11.18
C PRO A 71 16.61 7.47 -9.67
N ALA A 72 16.37 8.62 -9.01
CA ALA A 72 16.53 8.74 -7.56
C ALA A 72 15.50 7.89 -6.80
N THR A 73 14.25 7.87 -7.25
CA THR A 73 13.17 7.10 -6.62
C THR A 73 13.35 5.61 -6.86
N VAL A 74 13.74 5.18 -8.07
CA VAL A 74 14.05 3.78 -8.36
C VAL A 74 15.25 3.31 -7.54
N LYS A 75 16.32 4.10 -7.45
CA LYS A 75 17.48 3.76 -6.61
C LYS A 75 17.10 3.64 -5.13
N HIS A 76 16.23 4.52 -4.64
CA HIS A 76 15.78 4.50 -3.25
C HIS A 76 14.87 3.30 -2.98
N LEU A 77 13.78 3.13 -3.75
CA LEU A 77 12.80 2.07 -3.56
C LEU A 77 13.21 0.74 -4.20
N GLY A 78 14.37 0.65 -4.84
CA GLY A 78 14.99 -0.62 -5.21
C GLY A 78 15.58 -1.35 -4.00
N LYS A 79 15.81 -0.64 -2.88
CA LYS A 79 16.30 -1.26 -1.65
C LYS A 79 15.16 -1.97 -0.91
N PRO A 80 15.32 -3.26 -0.53
CA PRO A 80 14.29 -4.00 0.20
C PRO A 80 13.77 -3.30 1.46
N ALA A 81 14.68 -2.79 2.31
CA ALA A 81 14.31 -2.06 3.53
C ALA A 81 13.37 -0.87 3.27
N ASN A 82 13.59 -0.11 2.19
CA ASN A 82 12.77 1.05 1.87
C ASN A 82 11.39 0.66 1.33
N ARG A 83 11.30 -0.43 0.55
CA ARG A 83 10.02 -1.00 0.11
C ARG A 83 9.22 -1.49 1.30
N ASN A 84 9.86 -2.24 2.19
CA ASN A 84 9.25 -2.80 3.38
C ASN A 84 8.73 -1.70 4.31
N PHE A 85 9.52 -0.65 4.51
CA PHE A 85 9.09 0.52 5.28
C PHE A 85 7.81 1.15 4.70
N MET A 86 7.80 1.42 3.39
CA MET A 86 6.61 1.96 2.71
C MET A 86 5.39 1.03 2.82
N LEU A 87 5.58 -0.28 2.70
CA LEU A 87 4.52 -1.27 2.85
C LEU A 87 3.93 -1.29 4.27
N CYS A 88 4.78 -1.26 5.29
CA CYS A 88 4.36 -1.20 6.69
C CYS A 88 3.57 0.09 6.98
N ASP A 89 4.11 1.25 6.63
CA ASP A 89 3.43 2.54 6.84
C ASP A 89 2.06 2.58 6.17
N LEU A 90 1.99 2.09 4.92
CA LEU A 90 0.73 2.07 4.18
C LEU A 90 -0.28 1.11 4.82
N HIS A 91 0.15 -0.07 5.23
CA HIS A 91 -0.71 -1.06 5.87
C HIS A 91 -1.29 -0.57 7.20
N ASP A 92 -0.48 0.05 8.04
CA ASP A 92 -0.94 0.61 9.32
C ASP A 92 -1.97 1.72 9.10
N LEU A 93 -1.75 2.56 8.09
CA LEU A 93 -2.70 3.59 7.70
C LEU A 93 -4.04 3.00 7.21
N ILE A 94 -3.98 1.95 6.38
CA ILE A 94 -5.19 1.25 5.90
C ILE A 94 -5.93 0.64 7.09
N LYS A 95 -5.24 -0.07 7.99
CA LYS A 95 -5.84 -0.62 9.22
C LYS A 95 -6.49 0.46 10.07
N LEU A 96 -5.83 1.61 10.25
CA LEU A 96 -6.37 2.74 10.99
C LEU A 96 -7.66 3.28 10.36
N LYS A 97 -7.64 3.53 9.05
CA LYS A 97 -8.82 4.00 8.31
C LYS A 97 -9.98 3.00 8.37
N GLY A 98 -9.70 1.70 8.27
CA GLY A 98 -10.70 0.63 8.43
C GLY A 98 -11.35 0.64 9.82
N ARG A 99 -10.54 0.75 10.89
CA ARG A 99 -11.03 0.85 12.27
C ARG A 99 -11.89 2.10 12.49
N MET A 100 -11.51 3.24 11.91
CA MET A 100 -12.29 4.47 12.01
C MET A 100 -13.62 4.38 11.26
N ALA A 101 -13.65 3.73 10.09
CA ALA A 101 -14.89 3.51 9.34
C ALA A 101 -15.86 2.61 10.10
N LEU A 102 -15.36 1.53 10.73
CA LEU A 102 -16.17 0.63 11.55
C LEU A 102 -16.79 1.37 12.75
N LYS A 103 -15.97 2.12 13.50
CA LYS A 103 -16.45 2.92 14.66
C LYS A 103 -17.49 3.99 14.30
N ARG A 104 -17.47 4.53 13.08
CA ARG A 104 -18.50 5.48 12.62
C ARG A 104 -19.84 4.77 12.42
N ARG A 105 -19.83 3.60 11.77
CA ARG A 105 -21.04 2.79 11.53
C ARG A 105 -21.70 2.33 12.83
N GLU A 106 -20.90 1.94 13.83
CA GLU A 106 -21.40 1.55 15.16
C GLU A 106 -22.06 2.70 15.94
N ARG A 107 -21.74 3.97 15.64
CA ARG A 107 -22.34 5.14 16.30
C ARG A 107 -23.61 5.64 15.61
N GLU A 108 -23.83 5.22 14.38
CA GLU A 108 -24.96 5.59 13.53
C GLU A 108 -26.06 4.50 13.51
N SER A 109 -25.84 3.37 14.19
CA SER A 109 -26.78 2.26 14.40
C SER A 109 -27.37 2.31 15.81
#